data_AF-A0A166DQ08-F1
#
_entry.id   AF-A0A166DQ08-F1
#
_cell.length_a   1.000
_cell.length_b   1.000
_cell.length_c   1.000
_cell.angle_alpha   90.00
_cell.angle_beta   90.00
_cell.angle_gamma   90.00
#
_symmetry.space_group_name_H-M   'P 1'
#
loop_
_entity.id
_entity.type
_entity.pdbx_description
1 polymer ?
#
loop_
_entity_poly.entity_id
_entity_poly.type
_entity_poly.pdbx_seq_one_letter_code
_entity_poly.pdbx_strand_id
1 'polypeptide(L)'
;MADSLAQECTPLKLDYDACFNSWFEGYLEPAVAASSSDQRTRAAYSTSKAEEYQRKCGKLWLSYRECIQRAIKDKGLTEHLEQARKENPLKEPSTIPSRLS
;
A
#
# COMPACT_ATOMS: atom_id res chain seq x y z
N MET A 1 0.84 -16.51 2.01
CA MET A 1 0.17 -15.22 1.71
C MET A 1 -1.04 -15.08 2.60
N ALA A 2 -1.52 -13.87 2.84
CA ALA A 2 -2.65 -13.63 3.75
C ALA A 2 -3.98 -13.63 2.99
N ASP A 3 -5.03 -14.12 3.65
CA ASP A 3 -6.40 -14.02 3.14
C ASP A 3 -6.91 -12.58 3.17
N SER A 4 -7.94 -12.30 2.35
CA SER A 4 -8.65 -11.03 2.37
C SER A 4 -9.73 -11.00 3.46
N LEU A 5 -10.27 -9.80 3.74
CA LEU A 5 -11.39 -9.60 4.67
C LEU A 5 -12.65 -10.38 4.30
N ALA A 6 -12.83 -10.63 3.00
CA ALA A 6 -13.90 -11.44 2.43
C ALA A 6 -13.28 -12.50 1.51
N GLN A 7 -13.75 -13.75 1.62
CA GLN A 7 -13.12 -14.90 0.96
C GLN A 7 -13.13 -14.79 -0.56
N GLU A 8 -14.19 -14.21 -1.12
CA GLU A 8 -14.34 -13.94 -2.55
C GLU A 8 -13.28 -12.97 -3.10
N CYS A 9 -12.70 -12.13 -2.24
CA CYS A 9 -11.65 -11.19 -2.63
C CYS A 9 -10.24 -11.80 -2.52
N THR A 10 -10.08 -12.98 -1.91
CA THR A 10 -8.76 -13.60 -1.70
C THR A 10 -8.01 -13.89 -3.01
N PRO A 11 -8.61 -14.49 -4.05
CA PRO A 11 -7.89 -14.71 -5.31
C PRO A 11 -7.36 -13.41 -5.95
N LEU A 12 -8.19 -12.35 -5.96
CA LEU A 12 -7.81 -11.03 -6.47
C LEU A 12 -6.66 -10.41 -5.67
N LYS A 13 -6.68 -10.60 -4.34
CA LYS A 13 -5.61 -10.16 -3.45
C LYS A 13 -4.30 -10.86 -3.77
N LEU A 14 -4.32 -12.19 -3.94
CA LEU A 14 -3.12 -12.98 -4.21
C LEU A 14 -2.45 -12.55 -5.53
N ASP A 15 -3.24 -12.36 -6.59
CA ASP A 15 -2.73 -11.89 -7.88
C ASP A 15 -2.14 -10.47 -7.79
N TYR A 16 -2.83 -9.57 -7.09
CA TYR A 16 -2.34 -8.22 -6.85
C TYR A 16 -1.05 -8.20 -6.02
N ASP A 17 -1.02 -8.91 -4.89
CA ASP A 17 0.12 -8.97 -3.97
C ASP A 17 1.36 -9.55 -4.68
N ALA A 18 1.19 -10.58 -5.51
CA ALA A 18 2.28 -11.16 -6.30
C ALA A 18 2.88 -10.13 -7.28
N CYS A 19 2.03 -9.39 -8.00
CA CYS A 19 2.49 -8.32 -8.90
C CYS A 19 3.18 -7.20 -8.14
N PHE A 20 2.55 -6.73 -7.05
CA PHE A 20 3.07 -5.64 -6.23
C PHE A 20 4.43 -5.99 -5.64
N ASN A 21 4.60 -7.18 -5.05
CA ASN A 21 5.87 -7.58 -4.44
C ASN A 21 7.01 -7.59 -5.47
N SER A 22 6.77 -8.14 -6.68
CA SER A 22 7.76 -8.12 -7.75
C SER A 22 8.13 -6.70 -8.21
N TRP A 23 7.15 -5.81 -8.32
CA TRP A 23 7.41 -4.39 -8.61
C TRP A 23 8.15 -3.68 -7.47
N PHE A 24 7.77 -3.98 -6.22
CA PHE A 24 8.23 -3.31 -5.01
C PHE A 24 9.70 -3.60 -4.72
N GLU A 25 10.15 -4.84 -4.91
CA GLU A 25 11.57 -5.20 -4.83
C GLU A 25 12.42 -4.29 -5.73
N GLY A 26 12.01 -4.12 -6.99
CA GLY A 26 12.69 -3.23 -7.92
C GLY A 26 12.52 -1.74 -7.60
N TYR A 27 11.47 -1.33 -6.90
CA TYR A 27 11.27 0.06 -6.48
C TYR A 27 12.25 0.48 -5.38
N LEU A 28 12.58 -0.42 -4.45
CA LEU A 28 13.42 -0.13 -3.30
C LEU A 28 14.89 0.15 -3.64
N GLU A 29 15.41 -0.41 -4.73
CA GLU A 29 16.83 -0.34 -5.12
C GLU A 29 17.49 1.05 -4.93
N PRO A 30 17.00 2.16 -5.51
CA PRO A 30 17.62 3.46 -5.29
C PRO A 30 17.38 4.09 -3.91
N ALA A 31 16.33 3.70 -3.17
CA ALA A 31 16.18 4.14 -1.79
C ALA A 31 17.23 3.49 -0.86
N VAL A 32 17.67 2.27 -1.20
CA VAL A 32 18.70 1.53 -0.46
C VAL A 32 20.10 1.91 -0.94
N ALA A 33 20.28 2.12 -2.25
CA ALA A 33 21.58 2.44 -2.85
C ALA A 33 21.98 3.92 -2.75
N ALA A 34 21.02 4.84 -2.60
CA ALA A 34 21.29 6.27 -2.65
C ALA A 34 20.85 7.00 -1.38
N SER A 35 21.75 7.04 -0.39
CA SER A 35 21.76 8.08 0.64
C SER A 35 22.19 9.46 0.08
N SER A 36 22.55 9.56 -1.22
CA SER A 36 23.19 10.73 -1.83
C SER A 36 22.64 11.17 -3.20
N SER A 37 21.56 10.57 -3.74
CA SER A 37 21.03 10.97 -5.06
C SER A 37 20.34 12.34 -5.03
N ASP A 38 20.61 13.17 -6.05
CA ASP A 38 19.93 14.46 -6.24
C ASP A 38 18.39 14.31 -6.26
N GLN A 39 17.70 15.29 -5.69
CA GLN A 39 16.24 15.32 -5.53
C GLN A 39 15.52 15.06 -6.86
N ARG A 40 16.04 15.61 -7.98
CA ARG A 40 15.45 15.42 -9.32
C ARG A 40 15.58 13.99 -9.83
N THR A 41 16.70 13.33 -9.54
CA THR A 41 16.92 11.93 -9.94
C THR A 41 15.95 11.01 -9.21
N ARG A 42 15.74 11.23 -7.91
CA ARG A 42 14.76 10.48 -7.13
C ARG A 42 13.32 10.72 -7.62
N ALA A 43 12.97 11.97 -7.94
CA ALA A 43 11.66 12.31 -8.48
C ALA A 43 11.41 11.60 -9.82
N ALA A 44 12.34 11.72 -10.79
CA ALA A 44 12.23 11.08 -12.09
C ALA A 44 12.13 9.54 -11.98
N TYR A 45 12.94 8.93 -11.11
CA TYR A 45 12.85 7.51 -10.82
C TYR A 45 11.48 7.10 -10.26
N SER A 46 10.99 7.85 -9.26
CA SER A 46 9.68 7.57 -8.64
C SER A 46 8.53 7.68 -9.64
N THR A 47 8.58 8.66 -10.56
CA THR A 47 7.60 8.80 -11.65
C THR A 47 7.65 7.60 -12.60
N SER A 48 8.85 7.22 -13.06
CA SER A 48 9.02 6.07 -13.97
C SER A 48 8.51 4.78 -13.33
N LYS A 49 8.79 4.57 -12.04
CA LYS A 49 8.27 3.40 -11.32
C LYS A 49 6.77 3.45 -11.09
N ALA A 50 6.19 4.61 -10.89
CA ALA A 50 4.74 4.77 -10.81
C ALA A 50 4.07 4.39 -12.14
N GLU A 51 4.62 4.80 -13.28
CA GLU A 51 4.14 4.40 -14.61
C GLU A 51 4.27 2.89 -14.84
N GLU A 52 5.41 2.30 -14.42
CA GLU A 52 5.62 0.85 -14.45
C GLU A 52 4.56 0.11 -13.62
N TYR A 53 4.29 0.58 -12.40
CA TYR A 53 3.25 0.03 -11.53
C TYR A 53 1.88 0.07 -12.19
N GLN A 54 1.48 1.23 -12.75
CA GLN A 54 0.18 1.37 -13.38
C GLN A 54 0.01 0.41 -14.55
N ARG A 55 1.05 0.24 -15.37
CA ARG A 55 1.04 -0.67 -16.51
C ARG A 55 0.98 -2.15 -16.11
N LYS A 56 1.70 -2.54 -15.05
CA LYS A 56 1.81 -3.95 -14.62
C LYS A 56 0.70 -4.36 -13.65
N CYS A 57 0.52 -3.60 -12.58
CA CYS A 57 -0.32 -3.99 -11.44
C CYS A 57 -1.60 -3.15 -11.31
N GLY A 58 -1.73 -2.04 -12.06
CA GLY A 58 -2.85 -1.11 -11.94
C GLY A 58 -4.23 -1.78 -12.11
N LYS A 59 -4.38 -2.64 -13.11
CA LYS A 59 -5.65 -3.37 -13.33
C LYS A 59 -5.97 -4.36 -12.20
N LEU A 60 -4.96 -5.11 -11.75
CA LEU A 60 -5.10 -6.06 -10.63
C LEU A 60 -5.51 -5.34 -9.35
N TRP A 61 -4.88 -4.19 -9.08
CA TRP A 61 -5.24 -3.32 -7.96
C TRP A 61 -6.68 -2.86 -8.04
N LEU A 62 -7.14 -2.38 -9.22
CA LEU A 62 -8.52 -1.92 -9.38
C LEU A 62 -9.53 -3.04 -9.07
N SER A 63 -9.32 -4.23 -9.64
CA SER A 63 -10.20 -5.38 -9.40
C SER A 63 -10.23 -5.80 -7.93
N TYR A 64 -9.07 -5.90 -7.27
CA TYR A 64 -9.02 -6.21 -5.85
C TYR A 64 -9.67 -5.10 -5.00
N ARG A 65 -9.35 -3.83 -5.30
CA ARG A 65 -9.88 -2.66 -4.60
C ARG A 65 -11.40 -2.60 -4.66
N GLU A 66 -12.00 -2.84 -5.81
CA GLU A 66 -13.45 -2.86 -5.96
C GLU A 66 -14.11 -3.94 -5.08
N CYS A 67 -13.52 -5.14 -5.03
CA CYS A 67 -14.00 -6.22 -4.18
C CYS A 67 -13.91 -5.86 -2.69
N ILE A 68 -12.72 -5.44 -2.23
CA ILE A 68 -12.51 -5.15 -0.81
C ILE A 68 -13.32 -3.94 -0.33
N GLN A 69 -13.53 -2.93 -1.17
CA GLN A 69 -14.36 -1.77 -0.82
C GLN A 69 -15.83 -2.16 -0.59
N ARG A 70 -16.35 -3.11 -1.36
CA ARG A 70 -17.67 -3.68 -1.10
C ARG A 70 -17.70 -4.40 0.24
N ALA A 71 -16.74 -5.27 0.51
CA ALA A 71 -16.65 -6.00 1.78
C ALA A 71 -16.50 -5.07 3.00
N ILE A 72 -15.75 -3.97 2.87
CA ILE A 72 -15.61 -2.95 3.91
C ILE A 72 -16.95 -2.29 4.21
N LYS A 73 -17.70 -1.91 3.16
CA LYS A 73 -19.03 -1.32 3.28
C LYS A 73 -20.01 -2.28 3.95
N ASP A 74 -20.03 -3.54 3.51
CA ASP A 74 -20.95 -4.56 4.03
C ASP A 74 -20.68 -4.88 5.51
N LYS A 75 -19.44 -4.70 5.97
CA LYS A 75 -19.05 -4.84 7.38
C LYS A 75 -19.21 -3.56 8.20
N GLY A 76 -19.68 -2.46 7.61
CA GLY A 76 -19.89 -1.19 8.32
C GLY A 76 -18.59 -0.51 8.78
N LEU A 77 -17.44 -0.81 8.15
CA LEU A 77 -16.13 -0.30 8.59
C LEU A 77 -15.75 1.04 7.94
N THR A 78 -16.53 1.51 6.97
CA THR A 78 -16.19 2.68 6.13
C THR A 78 -15.85 3.91 6.97
N GLU A 79 -16.72 4.30 7.92
CA GLU A 79 -16.52 5.53 8.70
C GLU A 79 -15.26 5.48 9.58
N HIS A 80 -15.04 4.36 10.25
CA HIS A 80 -13.87 4.16 11.10
C HIS A 80 -12.57 4.16 10.31
N LEU A 81 -12.54 3.50 9.15
CA LEU A 81 -11.37 3.50 8.28
C LEU A 81 -11.09 4.90 7.71
N GLU A 82 -12.11 5.63 7.27
CA GLU A 82 -11.93 7.00 6.76
C GLU A 82 -11.46 7.97 7.84
N GLN A 83 -11.91 7.80 9.08
CA GLN A 83 -11.38 8.56 10.21
C GLN A 83 -9.90 8.26 10.44
N ALA A 84 -9.53 6.98 10.54
CA ALA A 84 -8.15 6.57 10.76
C ALA A 84 -7.21 7.00 9.61
N ARG A 85 -7.69 6.98 8.36
CA ARG A 85 -6.90 7.41 7.18
C ARG A 85 -6.59 8.91 7.15
N LYS A 86 -7.34 9.73 7.89
CA LYS A 86 -7.05 11.17 8.03
C LYS A 86 -5.96 11.43 9.09
N GLU A 87 -5.70 10.48 9.96
CA GLU A 87 -4.65 10.60 10.96
C GLU A 87 -3.28 10.56 10.29
N ASN A 88 -2.34 11.38 10.77
CA ASN A 88 -0.96 11.36 10.31
C ASN A 88 -0.04 11.00 11.48
N PRO A 89 -0.03 9.71 11.88
CA PRO A 89 0.57 9.27 13.14
C PRO A 89 2.09 9.44 13.20
N LEU A 90 2.76 9.77 12.09
CA LEU A 90 4.20 9.99 12.05
C LEU A 90 4.59 11.47 12.26
N LYS A 91 3.62 12.38 12.38
CA LYS A 91 3.90 13.80 12.71
C LYS A 91 4.20 14.01 14.18
N GLU A 92 3.59 13.23 15.05
CA GLU A 92 3.75 13.33 16.49
C GLU A 92 4.30 11.99 17.01
N PRO A 93 5.31 11.99 17.91
CA PRO A 93 5.78 10.76 18.51
C PRO A 93 4.63 10.09 19.28
N SER A 94 4.53 8.76 19.17
CA SER A 94 3.46 8.01 19.81
C SER A 94 3.42 8.28 21.31
N THR A 95 2.31 8.80 21.82
CA THR A 95 2.08 9.05 23.26
C THR A 95 1.67 7.80 24.03
N ILE A 96 1.85 6.60 23.44
CA ILE A 96 1.54 5.32 24.09
C ILE A 96 2.28 5.32 25.44
N PRO A 97 1.57 5.35 26.57
CA PRO A 97 2.21 5.25 27.86
C PRO A 97 2.87 3.88 27.91
N SER A 98 4.18 3.86 28.14
CA SER A 98 4.92 2.66 28.50
C SER A 98 4.34 2.10 29.80
N ARG A 99 3.25 1.33 29.73
CA ARG A 99 2.65 0.65 30.88
C ARG A 99 2.68 -0.85 30.62
N LEU A 100 3.76 -1.45 31.10
CA LEU A 100 3.79 -2.45 32.17
C LEU A 100 4.91 -3.47 31.90
N SER A 101 6.06 -3.25 32.53
CA SER A 101 6.67 -4.26 33.40
C SER A 101 7.50 -3.59 34.48
#